data_AF-A0A0M2RCE0-F1
#
_entry.id   AF-A0A0M2RCE0-F1
#
_cell.length_a   1.000
_cell.length_b   1.000
_cell.length_c   1.000
_cell.angle_alpha   90.00
_cell.angle_beta   90.00
_cell.angle_gamma   90.00
#
_symmetry.space_group_name_H-M   'P 1'
#
loop_
_entity.id
_entity.type
_entity.pdbx_description
1 polymer ?
#
loop_
_entity_poly.entity_id
_entity_poly.type
_entity_poly.pdbx_seq_one_letter_code
_entity_poly.pdbx_strand_id
1 'polypeptide(L)'
;MIKKFITAFIFILLGTGYSNAFPTHGDLIYDACKNGKQVGKRVYLEGELLTTPDNLLAAKKGIYCAGYIMAAEDDLREKEAVCLPPRSSKVSINAVIDYFEKHPELKKKNARIAVDAAIKAKFPCP
;
A
#
# COMPACT_ATOMS: atom_id res chain seq x y z
N MET A 1 2.53 -6.36 -43.20
CA MET A 1 1.92 -6.96 -41.98
C MET A 1 2.84 -6.98 -40.75
N ILE A 2 4.17 -7.04 -40.90
CA ILE A 2 5.13 -7.15 -39.78
C ILE A 2 5.17 -5.91 -38.86
N LYS A 3 4.97 -4.70 -39.41
CA LYS A 3 5.03 -3.45 -38.61
C LYS A 3 3.98 -3.33 -37.51
N LYS A 4 2.78 -3.91 -37.69
CA LYS A 4 1.69 -3.84 -36.68
C LYS A 4 1.93 -4.76 -35.48
N PHE A 5 2.72 -5.82 -35.66
CA PHE A 5 3.02 -6.79 -34.61
C PHE A 5 4.04 -6.25 -33.59
N ILE A 6 5.00 -5.45 -34.06
CA ILE A 6 6.05 -4.85 -33.21
C ILE A 6 5.46 -3.81 -32.27
N THR A 7 4.47 -3.03 -32.72
CA THR A 7 3.84 -1.99 -31.91
C THR A 7 3.01 -2.57 -30.76
N ALA A 8 2.34 -3.71 -30.97
CA ALA A 8 1.59 -4.40 -29.92
C ALA A 8 2.52 -4.98 -28.84
N PHE A 9 3.69 -5.48 -29.22
CA PHE A 9 4.64 -6.08 -28.29
C PHE A 9 5.28 -5.03 -27.35
N ILE A 10 5.52 -3.81 -27.84
CA ILE A 10 6.05 -2.70 -27.03
C ILE A 10 5.02 -2.23 -25.97
N PHE A 11 3.73 -2.21 -26.30
CA PHE A 11 2.69 -1.85 -25.33
C PHE A 11 2.49 -2.91 -24.24
N ILE A 12 2.65 -4.20 -24.56
CA ILE A 12 2.56 -5.29 -23.57
C ILE A 12 3.75 -5.26 -22.60
N LEU A 13 4.95 -4.91 -23.09
CA LEU A 13 6.14 -4.75 -22.23
C LEU A 13 6.07 -3.49 -21.34
N LEU A 14 5.40 -2.43 -21.78
CA LEU A 14 5.16 -1.23 -20.97
C LEU A 14 4.06 -1.42 -19.91
N GLY A 15 3.13 -2.36 -20.13
CA GLY A 15 2.03 -2.65 -19.19
C GLY A 15 2.49 -3.32 -17.89
N THR A 16 3.62 -4.02 -17.89
CA THR A 16 4.19 -4.64 -16.67
C THR A 16 5.21 -3.75 -15.95
N GLY A 17 5.66 -2.67 -16.60
CA GLY A 17 6.66 -1.74 -16.07
C GLY A 17 6.11 -0.60 -15.21
N TYR A 18 4.81 -0.33 -15.25
CA TYR A 18 4.21 0.78 -14.49
C TYR A 18 4.36 0.62 -12.96
N SER A 19 4.43 -0.63 -12.47
CA SER A 19 4.69 -0.91 -11.05
C SER A 19 6.09 -0.50 -10.58
N ASN A 20 7.04 -0.28 -11.50
CA ASN A 20 8.39 0.20 -11.21
C ASN A 20 8.63 1.68 -11.61
N ALA A 21 7.70 2.31 -12.31
CA ALA A 21 7.91 3.63 -12.92
C ALA A 21 7.92 4.79 -11.90
N PHE A 22 7.35 4.58 -10.71
CA PHE A 22 7.44 5.51 -9.59
C PHE A 22 7.67 4.71 -8.30
N PRO A 23 8.92 4.36 -7.95
CA PRO A 23 9.19 3.69 -6.69
C PRO A 23 8.85 4.65 -5.55
N THR A 24 7.62 4.56 -5.03
CA THR A 24 7.29 5.19 -3.76
C THR A 24 8.25 4.63 -2.73
N HIS A 25 9.00 5.48 -2.05
CA HIS A 25 9.89 5.04 -0.98
C HIS A 25 9.07 4.50 0.20
N GLY A 26 9.62 3.53 0.92
CA GLY A 26 8.97 2.88 2.04
C GLY A 26 8.63 3.86 3.18
N ASP A 27 9.40 4.92 3.35
CA ASP A 27 9.12 6.01 4.29
C ASP A 27 7.80 6.73 4.00
N LEU A 28 7.50 7.03 2.72
CA LEU A 28 6.27 7.69 2.31
C LEU A 28 5.04 6.85 2.66
N ILE A 29 5.07 5.53 2.39
CA ILE A 29 3.93 4.66 2.71
C ILE A 29 3.80 4.48 4.23
N TYR A 30 4.92 4.31 4.94
CA TYR A 30 4.94 4.20 6.40
C TYR A 30 4.35 5.44 7.06
N ASP A 31 4.78 6.64 6.64
CA ASP A 31 4.28 7.90 7.15
C ASP A 31 2.80 8.08 6.81
N ALA A 32 2.39 7.72 5.59
CA ALA A 32 0.99 7.81 5.19
C ALA A 32 0.09 6.94 6.09
N CYS A 33 0.49 5.69 6.33
CA CYS A 33 -0.22 4.76 7.19
C CYS A 33 -0.24 5.21 8.65
N LYS A 34 0.88 5.71 9.18
CA LYS A 34 0.99 6.19 10.56
C LYS A 34 0.10 7.41 10.81
N ASN A 35 0.13 8.39 9.90
CA ASN A 35 -0.72 9.59 9.97
C ASN A 35 -2.21 9.21 9.86
N GLY A 36 -2.57 8.32 8.93
CA GLY A 36 -3.93 7.81 8.78
C GLY A 36 -4.44 7.12 10.04
N LYS A 37 -3.62 6.26 10.66
CA LYS A 37 -3.95 5.57 11.92
C LYS A 37 -4.21 6.56 13.06
N GLN A 38 -3.44 7.65 13.13
CA GLN A 38 -3.64 8.70 14.15
C GLN A 38 -4.97 9.42 13.95
N VAL A 39 -5.33 9.79 12.72
CA VAL A 39 -6.64 10.40 12.44
C VAL A 39 -7.77 9.43 12.76
N GLY A 40 -7.66 8.16 12.34
CA GLY A 40 -8.63 7.10 12.66
C GLY A 40 -8.92 6.94 14.16
N LYS A 41 -7.93 7.21 15.02
CA LYS A 41 -8.10 7.24 16.49
C LYS A 41 -8.77 8.52 17.00
N ARG A 42 -8.63 9.64 16.28
CA ARG A 42 -9.23 10.94 16.62
C ARG A 42 -10.66 11.11 16.14
N VAL A 43 -11.12 10.40 15.08
CA VAL A 43 -12.49 10.50 14.52
C VAL A 43 -13.61 10.16 15.52
N TYR A 44 -13.29 9.68 16.72
CA TYR A 44 -14.25 9.59 17.83
C TYR A 44 -14.67 10.94 18.42
N LEU A 45 -14.10 12.06 17.95
CA LEU A 45 -14.57 13.41 18.27
C LEU A 45 -15.43 13.94 17.12
N GLU A 46 -16.71 14.14 17.41
CA GLU A 46 -17.80 14.46 16.50
C GLU A 46 -17.50 15.68 15.59
N GLY A 47 -17.76 15.54 14.28
CA GLY A 47 -18.07 16.64 13.37
C GLY A 47 -16.91 17.53 12.85
N GLU A 48 -15.87 17.79 13.64
CA GLU A 48 -14.91 18.89 13.31
C GLU A 48 -13.54 18.44 12.79
N LEU A 49 -13.29 17.13 12.68
CA LEU A 49 -11.93 16.66 12.39
C LEU A 49 -11.48 16.87 10.94
N LEU A 50 -12.35 16.74 9.95
CA LEU A 50 -11.96 16.89 8.54
C LEU A 50 -11.88 18.35 8.06
N THR A 51 -12.32 19.32 8.88
CA THR A 51 -12.32 20.75 8.53
C THR A 51 -11.01 21.45 8.87
N THR A 52 -10.23 20.89 9.80
CA THR A 52 -8.87 21.38 10.11
C THR A 52 -7.85 20.88 9.06
N PRO A 53 -6.99 21.75 8.49
CA PRO A 53 -6.09 21.39 7.39
C PRO A 53 -5.17 20.19 7.67
N ASP A 54 -4.62 20.10 8.89
CA ASP A 54 -3.69 19.02 9.27
C ASP A 54 -4.36 17.66 9.34
N ASN A 55 -5.58 17.60 9.86
CA ASN A 55 -6.34 16.36 9.92
C ASN A 55 -6.87 15.96 8.54
N LEU A 56 -7.22 16.92 7.68
CA LEU A 56 -7.56 16.65 6.28
C LEU A 56 -6.37 16.05 5.53
N LEU A 57 -5.17 16.60 5.69
CA LEU A 57 -3.95 16.06 5.09
C LEU A 57 -3.66 14.65 5.62
N ALA A 58 -3.74 14.44 6.92
CA ALA A 58 -3.52 13.14 7.53
C ALA A 58 -4.59 12.10 7.15
N ALA A 59 -5.85 12.52 6.95
CA ALA A 59 -6.92 11.68 6.41
C ALA A 59 -6.64 11.27 4.96
N LYS A 60 -6.23 12.22 4.10
CA LYS A 60 -5.82 11.92 2.72
C LYS A 60 -4.66 10.95 2.65
N LYS A 61 -3.66 11.12 3.53
CA LYS A 61 -2.55 10.18 3.71
C LYS A 61 -3.05 8.79 4.13
N GLY A 62 -4.02 8.71 5.05
CA GLY A 62 -4.65 7.46 5.45
C GLY A 62 -5.39 6.76 4.30
N ILE A 63 -6.16 7.51 3.51
CA ILE A 63 -6.86 6.98 2.32
C ILE A 63 -5.85 6.45 1.30
N TYR A 64 -4.77 7.20 1.05
CA TYR A 64 -3.69 6.75 0.16
C TYR A 64 -3.06 5.44 0.65
N CYS A 65 -2.72 5.33 1.94
CA CYS A 65 -2.20 4.10 2.53
C CYS A 65 -3.19 2.92 2.36
N ALA A 66 -4.47 3.13 2.67
CA ALA A 66 -5.49 2.10 2.56
C ALA A 66 -5.60 1.59 1.11
N GLY A 67 -5.69 2.50 0.13
CA GLY A 67 -5.74 2.14 -1.28
C GLY A 67 -4.50 1.38 -1.75
N TYR A 68 -3.31 1.81 -1.31
CA TYR A 68 -2.05 1.12 -1.63
C TYR A 68 -2.02 -0.30 -1.08
N ILE A 69 -2.45 -0.50 0.17
CA ILE A 69 -2.50 -1.81 0.81
C ILE A 69 -3.54 -2.71 0.14
N MET A 70 -4.71 -2.19 -0.20
CA MET A 70 -5.74 -2.97 -0.93
C MET A 70 -5.22 -3.43 -2.29
N ALA A 71 -4.54 -2.55 -3.04
CA ALA A 71 -3.91 -2.94 -4.30
C ALA A 71 -2.80 -3.98 -4.11
N ALA A 72 -2.11 -3.97 -2.97
CA ALA A 72 -1.14 -5.00 -2.63
C ALA A 72 -1.77 -6.34 -2.25
N GLU A 73 -2.81 -6.29 -1.44
CA GLU A 73 -3.63 -7.45 -1.09
C GLU A 73 -4.20 -8.14 -2.33
N ASP A 74 -4.75 -7.37 -3.27
CA ASP A 74 -5.35 -7.91 -4.49
C ASP A 74 -4.30 -8.60 -5.38
N ASP A 75 -3.17 -7.95 -5.67
CA ASP A 75 -2.09 -8.54 -6.48
C ASP A 75 -1.46 -9.78 -5.81
N LEU A 76 -1.30 -9.77 -4.48
CA LEU A 76 -0.76 -10.92 -3.75
C LEU A 76 -1.76 -12.08 -3.70
N ARG A 77 -3.06 -11.79 -3.59
CA ARG A 77 -4.13 -12.80 -3.61
C ARG A 77 -4.26 -13.44 -4.98
N GLU A 78 -4.19 -12.66 -6.06
CA GLU A 78 -4.18 -13.18 -7.44
C GLU A 78 -2.99 -14.11 -7.72
N LYS A 79 -1.86 -13.87 -7.04
CA LYS A 79 -0.66 -14.72 -7.11
C LYS A 79 -0.67 -15.89 -6.13
N GLU A 80 -1.76 -16.09 -5.38
CA GLU A 80 -1.87 -17.11 -4.33
C GLU A 80 -0.74 -17.04 -3.28
N ALA A 81 -0.12 -15.86 -3.12
CA ALA A 81 1.03 -15.68 -2.25
C ALA A 81 0.64 -15.44 -0.78
N VAL A 82 -0.64 -15.18 -0.52
CA VAL A 82 -1.18 -14.84 0.80
C VAL A 82 -2.62 -15.33 0.94
N CYS A 83 -3.01 -15.64 2.18
CA CYS A 83 -4.34 -16.14 2.52
C CYS A 83 -5.09 -15.09 3.36
N LEU A 84 -5.75 -14.16 2.68
CA LEU A 84 -6.39 -13.00 3.31
C LEU A 84 -7.78 -13.32 3.87
N PRO A 85 -8.09 -12.98 5.13
CA PRO A 85 -9.45 -13.07 5.66
C PRO A 85 -10.36 -11.96 5.09
N PRO A 86 -11.69 -12.10 5.19
CA PRO A 86 -12.61 -11.01 4.86
C PRO A 86 -12.29 -9.73 5.65
N ARG A 87 -12.28 -8.58 4.98
CA ARG A 87 -11.96 -7.26 5.58
C ARG A 87 -10.52 -7.15 6.13
N SER A 88 -9.56 -7.83 5.52
CA SER A 88 -8.14 -7.82 5.92
C SER A 88 -7.50 -6.43 5.95
N SER A 89 -7.95 -5.48 5.13
CA SER A 89 -7.25 -4.21 4.91
C SER A 89 -7.00 -3.38 6.17
N LYS A 90 -7.92 -3.38 7.15
CA LYS A 90 -7.70 -2.72 8.46
C LYS A 90 -6.60 -3.41 9.28
N VAL A 91 -6.56 -4.73 9.24
CA VAL A 91 -5.54 -5.55 9.91
C VAL A 91 -4.19 -5.36 9.21
N SER A 92 -4.19 -5.30 7.88
CA SER A 92 -3.02 -5.09 7.04
C SER A 92 -2.37 -3.73 7.26
N ILE A 93 -3.15 -2.65 7.45
CA ILE A 93 -2.59 -1.33 7.80
C ILE A 93 -1.75 -1.40 9.09
N ASN A 94 -2.27 -2.03 10.14
CA ASN A 94 -1.51 -2.19 11.38
C ASN A 94 -0.30 -3.09 11.20
N ALA A 95 -0.47 -4.22 10.51
CA ALA A 95 0.62 -5.15 10.25
C ALA A 95 1.77 -4.48 9.47
N VAL A 96 1.45 -3.66 8.47
CA VAL A 96 2.43 -2.89 7.69
C VAL A 96 3.19 -1.92 8.59
N ILE A 97 2.50 -1.10 9.39
CA ILE A 97 3.16 -0.16 10.32
C ILE A 97 4.08 -0.91 11.27
N ASP A 98 3.58 -1.96 11.94
CA ASP A 98 4.34 -2.74 12.92
C ASP A 98 5.56 -3.43 12.27
N TYR A 99 5.43 -3.86 11.01
CA TYR A 99 6.53 -4.47 10.25
C TYR A 99 7.62 -3.43 9.92
N PHE A 100 7.25 -2.23 9.47
CA PHE A 100 8.20 -1.13 9.24
C PHE A 100 8.91 -0.65 10.53
N GLU A 101 8.25 -0.75 11.68
CA GLU A 101 8.86 -0.43 12.97
C GLU A 101 9.91 -1.48 13.38
N LYS A 102 9.68 -2.77 13.06
CA LYS A 102 10.65 -3.86 13.27
C LYS A 102 11.78 -3.90 12.23
N HIS A 103 11.51 -3.38 11.03
CA HIS A 103 12.41 -3.42 9.88
C HIS A 103 12.66 -2.00 9.32
N PRO A 104 13.34 -1.11 10.08
CA PRO A 104 13.52 0.29 9.70
C PRO A 104 14.29 0.48 8.40
N GLU A 105 15.11 -0.49 7.99
CA GLU A 105 15.82 -0.51 6.71
C GLU A 105 14.87 -0.47 5.50
N LEU A 106 13.64 -0.97 5.65
CA LEU A 106 12.64 -1.01 4.59
C LEU A 106 12.11 0.39 4.23
N LYS A 107 12.24 1.38 5.11
CA LYS A 107 11.89 2.77 4.83
C LYS A 107 12.68 3.35 3.65
N LYS A 108 13.90 2.85 3.43
CA LYS A 108 14.76 3.26 2.31
C LYS A 108 14.53 2.43 1.04
N LYS A 109 13.72 1.36 1.11
CA LYS A 109 13.43 0.47 -0.02
C LYS A 109 12.20 0.96 -0.77
N ASN A 110 11.92 0.32 -1.90
CA ASN A 110 10.64 0.49 -2.59
C ASN A 110 9.50 0.03 -1.65
N ALA A 111 8.47 0.88 -1.52
CA ALA A 111 7.30 0.65 -0.69
C ALA A 111 6.62 -0.69 -0.98
N ARG A 112 6.59 -1.12 -2.24
CA ARG A 112 5.98 -2.38 -2.64
C ARG A 112 6.67 -3.57 -2.02
N ILE A 113 8.00 -3.59 -2.05
CA ILE A 113 8.81 -4.65 -1.45
C ILE A 113 8.51 -4.76 0.05
N ALA A 114 8.47 -3.62 0.73
CA ALA A 114 8.24 -3.57 2.16
C ALA A 114 6.82 -3.98 2.57
N VAL A 115 5.82 -3.47 1.84
CA VAL A 115 4.40 -3.79 2.07
C VAL A 115 4.13 -5.27 1.77
N ASP A 116 4.66 -5.81 0.67
CA ASP A 116 4.49 -7.23 0.33
C ASP A 116 5.09 -8.13 1.41
N ALA A 117 6.29 -7.79 1.89
CA ALA A 117 6.92 -8.53 2.98
C ALA A 117 6.05 -8.52 4.24
N ALA A 118 5.48 -7.36 4.59
CA ALA A 118 4.61 -7.23 5.76
C ALA A 118 3.31 -8.04 5.63
N ILE A 119 2.63 -7.98 4.47
CA ILE A 119 1.38 -8.72 4.23
C ILE A 119 1.65 -10.22 4.22
N LYS A 120 2.71 -10.68 3.54
CA LYS A 120 3.11 -12.11 3.52
C LYS A 120 3.44 -12.63 4.91
N ALA A 121 4.20 -11.86 5.70
CA ALA A 121 4.51 -12.22 7.07
C ALA A 121 3.25 -12.32 7.96
N LYS A 122 2.21 -11.53 7.66
CA LYS A 122 0.98 -11.50 8.43
C LYS A 122 -0.02 -12.59 8.03
N PHE A 123 -0.10 -12.91 6.73
CA PHE A 123 -1.10 -13.81 6.16
C PHE A 123 -0.46 -14.90 5.29
N PRO A 124 0.43 -15.75 5.83
CA PRO A 124 0.96 -16.87 5.09
C PRO A 124 -0.16 -17.86 4.74
N CYS A 125 -0.09 -18.45 3.55
CA CYS A 125 -0.89 -19.64 3.26
C CYS A 125 -0.24 -20.88 3.92
N PRO A 126 -1.06 -21.85 4.37
CA PRO A 126 -0.57 -23.13 4.88
C PRO A 126 0.14 -23.95 3.80
#